data_AF-A0A9E5N8V0-F1
#
_entry.id   AF-A0A9E5N8V0-F1
#
_cell.length_a   1.000
_cell.length_b   1.000
_cell.length_c   1.000
_cell.angle_alpha   90.00
_cell.angle_beta   90.00
_cell.angle_gamma   90.00
#
_symmetry.space_group_name_H-M   'P 1'
#
loop_
_entity.id
_entity.type
_entity.pdbx_description
1 polymer ?
#
loop_
_entity_poly.entity_id
_entity_poly.type
_entity_poly.pdbx_seq_one_letter_code
_entity_poly.pdbx_strand_id
1 'polypeptide(L)' 'MLSLLAYEPEKGVQLIEDLKTISDLIAKPDVTLWLDALDPSREEMSFLAEEFGFH' A
#
# COMPACT_ATOMS: atom_id res chain seq x y z
N MET A 1 6.92 -6.53 8.97
CA MET A 1 7.17 -5.07 8.79
C MET A 1 6.79 -4.68 7.38
N LEU A 2 5.82 -3.79 7.24
CA LEU A 2 5.32 -3.30 5.96
C LEU A 2 5.92 -1.91 5.65
N SER A 3 6.27 -1.71 4.38
CA SER A 3 6.65 -0.40 3.82
C SER A 3 5.88 -0.19 2.52
N LEU A 4 5.31 0.99 2.34
CA LEU A 4 4.54 1.33 1.15
C LEU A 4 5.11 2.58 0.50
N LEU A 5 5.41 2.47 -0.79
CA LEU A 5 5.71 3.60 -1.65
C LEU A 5 4.55 3.83 -2.61
N ALA A 6 4.20 5.08 -2.83
CA ALA A 6 3.28 5.50 -3.87
C ALA A 6 4.04 6.35 -4.90
N TYR A 7 3.80 6.08 -6.18
CA TYR A 7 4.25 6.93 -7.27
C TYR A 7 3.03 7.56 -7.94
N GLU A 8 2.98 8.88 -7.91
CA GLU A 8 2.05 9.70 -8.68
C GLU A 8 2.87 10.55 -9.67
N PRO A 9 2.54 10.61 -10.98
CA PRO A 9 3.36 11.33 -11.98
C PRO A 9 3.69 12.78 -11.61
N GLU A 10 2.74 13.49 -11.01
CA GLU A 10 2.90 14.90 -10.62
C GLU A 10 3.72 15.09 -9.34
N LYS A 11 3.81 14.06 -8.48
CA LYS A 11 4.42 14.16 -7.14
C LYS A 11 5.70 13.33 -6.98
N GLY A 12 5.98 12.44 -7.93
CA GLY A 12 7.07 11.48 -7.83
C GLY A 12 6.79 10.37 -6.81
N VAL A 13 7.87 9.76 -6.31
CA VAL A 13 7.81 8.68 -5.32
C VAL A 13 7.67 9.26 -3.92
N GLN A 14 6.71 8.72 -3.15
CA GLN A 14 6.42 9.10 -1.78
C GLN A 14 6.42 7.87 -0.88
N LEU A 15 7.02 7.99 0.31
CA LEU A 15 6.85 7.01 1.37
C LEU A 15 5.54 7.25 2.09
N ILE A 16 4.74 6.20 2.25
CA ILE A 16 3.47 6.24 2.94
C ILE A 16 3.66 5.68 4.35
N GLU A 17 3.60 6.56 5.35
CA GLU A 17 3.81 6.21 6.75
C GLU A 17 2.55 5.61 7.40
N ASP A 18 1.36 6.02 6.94
CA ASP A 18 0.08 5.51 7.43
C ASP A 18 -0.59 4.59 6.40
N LEU A 19 -0.50 3.29 6.65
CA LEU A 19 -1.08 2.25 5.79
C LEU A 19 -2.60 2.28 5.76
N LYS A 20 -3.28 2.99 6.67
CA LYS A 20 -4.73 3.17 6.61
C LYS A 20 -5.18 3.98 5.39
N THR A 21 -4.24 4.64 4.71
CA THR A 21 -4.51 5.40 3.48
C THR A 21 -4.45 4.54 2.22
N ILE A 22 -4.16 3.23 2.33
CA ILE A 22 -4.06 2.31 1.18
C ILE A 22 -5.33 2.32 0.34
N SER A 23 -6.51 2.16 0.94
CA SER A 23 -7.80 2.24 0.25
C SER A 23 -7.95 3.52 -0.59
N ASP A 24 -7.61 4.67 -0.01
CA ASP A 24 -7.71 5.97 -0.69
C ASP A 24 -6.73 6.06 -1.87
N LEU A 25 -5.53 5.48 -1.71
CA LEU A 25 -4.52 5.44 -2.76
C LEU A 25 -4.94 4.51 -3.90
N ILE A 26 -5.40 3.29 -3.61
CA ILE A 26 -5.87 2.33 -4.63
C ILE A 26 -7.01 2.94 -5.47
N ALA A 27 -7.86 3.77 -4.86
CA ALA A 27 -8.96 4.43 -5.55
C ALA A 27 -8.51 5.57 -6.50
N LYS A 28 -7.27 6.06 -6.40
CA LYS A 28 -6.78 7.14 -7.29
C LYS A 28 -6.48 6.61 -8.69
N PRO A 29 -6.88 7.34 -9.74
CA PRO A 29 -6.40 7.06 -11.07
C PRO A 29 -4.89 7.33 -11.17
N ASP A 30 -4.20 6.52 -11.96
CA ASP A 30 -2.79 6.74 -12.34
C ASP A 30 -1.79 6.80 -11.17
N VAL A 31 -2.04 6.02 -10.12
CA VAL A 31 -1.06 5.77 -9.06
C VAL A 31 -0.46 4.38 -9.22
N THR A 32 0.85 4.25 -8.97
CA THR A 32 1.51 2.95 -8.80
C THR A 32 1.88 2.77 -7.33
N LEU A 33 1.49 1.64 -6.75
CA LEU A 33 1.80 1.28 -5.37
C LEU A 33 2.87 0.18 -5.35
N TRP A 34 3.89 0.37 -4.52
CA TRP A 34 4.92 -0.63 -4.25
C TRP A 34 4.92 -0.96 -2.76
N LEU A 35 4.51 -2.17 -2.44
CA LEU A 35 4.41 -2.66 -1.07
C LEU A 35 5.51 -3.69 -0.81
N ASP A 36 6.43 -3.37 0.10
CA ASP A 36 7.42 -4.30 0.62
C ASP A 36 6.93 -4.88 1.95
N ALA A 37 6.82 -6.20 2.02
CA ALA A 37 6.45 -6.93 3.23
C ALA A 37 7.58 -7.87 3.64
N LEU A 38 8.37 -7.50 4.65
CA LEU A 38 9.41 -8.35 5.21
C LEU A 38 8.88 -9.05 6.46
N ASP A 39 8.80 -10.39 6.38
CA ASP A 39 8.25 -11.27 7.43
C ASP A 39 6.94 -10.72 8.02
N PRO A 40 5.89 -10.55 7.20
CA PRO A 40 4.65 -9.95 7.66
C PRO A 40 3.95 -10.85 8.68
N SER A 41 3.44 -10.25 9.75
CA SER A 41 2.59 -10.95 10.70
C SER A 41 1.30 -11.42 10.02
N ARG A 42 0.61 -12.37 10.65
CA ARG A 42 -0.69 -12.84 10.15
C ARG A 42 -1.74 -11.72 10.08
N GLU A 43 -1.69 -10.79 11.03
CA GLU A 43 -2.59 -9.62 11.06
C GLU A 43 -2.29 -8.68 9.90
N GLU A 44 -1.00 -8.39 9.65
CA GLU A 44 -0.55 -7.59 8.50
C GLU A 44 -1.02 -8.22 7.17
N MET A 45 -0.87 -9.53 7.00
CA MET A 45 -1.34 -10.22 5.79
C MET A 45 -2.86 -10.20 5.64
N SER A 46 -3.61 -10.32 6.73
CA SER A 46 -5.07 -10.31 6.71
C SER A 46 -5.59 -8.93 6.31
N PHE A 47 -4.98 -7.87 6.86
CA PHE A 47 -5.26 -6.48 6.48
C PHE A 47 -4.99 -6.23 4.99
N LEU A 48 -3.84 -6.66 4.47
CA LEU A 48 -3.51 -6.47 3.05
C LEU A 48 -4.48 -7.23 2.13
N ALA A 49 -4.86 -8.45 2.49
CA ALA A 49 -5.84 -9.23 1.72
C ALA A 49 -7.21 -8.54 1.66
N GLU A 50 -7.64 -7.93 2.77
CA GLU A 50 -8.88 -7.14 2.84
C GLU A 50 -8.82 -5.88 1.97
N GLU A 51 -7.75 -5.09 2.09
CA GLU A 51 -7.60 -3.82 1.37
C GLU A 51 -7.40 -3.99 -0.15
N PHE A 52 -6.61 -4.98 -0.58
CA PHE A 52 -6.33 -5.22 -1.99
C PHE A 52 -7.24 -6.26 -2.64
N GLY A 53 -8.07 -6.95 -1.85
CA GLY A 53 -9.04 -7.94 -2.34
C GLY A 53 -8.40 -9.20 -2.95
N PHE A 54 -7.25 -9.64 -2.45
CA PHE A 54 -6.61 -10.89 -2.90
C PHE A 54 -6.88 -12.07 -1.94
N HIS A 55 -6.85 -13.28 -2.51
CA HIS A 55 -7.02 -14.54 -1.78
C HIS A 55 -5.70 -15.09 -1.24
#